data_AF-A0A6V7E4T0-F1
#
_entry.id   AF-A0A6V7E4T0-F1
#
_cell.length_a   1.000
_cell.length_b   1.000
_cell.length_c   1.000
_cell.angle_alpha   90.00
_cell.angle_beta   90.00
_cell.angle_gamma   90.00
#
_symmetry.space_group_name_H-M   'P 1'
#
loop_
_entity.id
_entity.type
_entity.pdbx_description
1 polymer ?
#
loop_
_entity_poly.entity_id
_entity_poly.type
_entity_poly.pdbx_seq_one_letter_code
_entity_poly.pdbx_strand_id
1 'polypeptide(L)'
;MVRMNSSSQISVRAFSAAPKNTASDASSLIEVHLSSSPDPRWRACFNFVLQGREIAYLQDKPVFDHASFKATLLPGYADSFRQELPELIAAASALARAQTNKDASR
;
A
#
# COMPACT_ATOMS: atom_id res chain seq x y z
N MET A 1 16.60 16.78 24.30
CA MET A 1 15.19 16.50 23.94
C MET A 1 15.21 15.41 22.87
N VAL A 2 15.16 14.14 23.26
CA VAL A 2 15.09 13.04 22.29
C VAL A 2 13.68 13.09 21.70
N ARG A 3 13.58 13.48 20.42
CA ARG A 3 12.35 13.41 19.64
C ARG A 3 11.97 11.93 19.63
N MET A 4 11.07 11.53 20.52
CA MET A 4 10.48 10.20 20.55
C MET A 4 9.83 10.04 19.17
N ASN A 5 10.56 9.39 18.27
CA ASN A 5 10.14 9.16 16.91
C ASN A 5 9.13 8.02 17.01
N SER A 6 7.91 8.38 17.46
CA SER A 6 6.71 7.58 17.35
C SER A 6 6.59 7.28 15.87
N SER A 7 7.28 6.24 15.47
CA SER A 7 7.34 5.76 14.10
C SER A 7 5.99 5.13 13.90
N SER A 8 4.99 5.96 13.61
CA SER A 8 3.62 5.58 13.35
C SER A 8 3.68 4.42 12.38
N GLN A 9 3.50 3.21 12.90
CA GLN A 9 3.55 2.02 12.09
C GLN A 9 2.29 2.07 11.25
N ILE A 10 2.47 2.46 9.99
CA ILE A 10 1.40 2.43 9.00
C ILE A 10 1.00 0.96 8.89
N SER A 11 -0.27 0.69 9.16
CA SER A 11 -0.86 -0.65 9.17
C SER A 11 -2.22 -0.60 8.47
N VAL A 12 -2.71 -1.73 7.99
CA VAL A 12 -4.08 -1.82 7.45
C VAL A 12 -5.08 -1.63 8.58
N ARG A 13 -5.97 -0.67 8.44
CA ARG A 13 -7.10 -0.43 9.35
C ARG A 13 -8.38 -1.08 8.84
N ALA A 14 -8.64 -0.96 7.54
CA ALA A 14 -9.79 -1.61 6.90
C ALA A 14 -9.43 -1.98 5.47
N PHE A 15 -10.01 -3.08 5.00
CA PHE A 15 -9.92 -3.54 3.64
C PHE A 15 -11.34 -3.78 3.11
N SER A 16 -11.67 -3.11 2.02
CA SER A 16 -12.94 -3.25 1.33
C SER A 16 -12.67 -3.63 -0.11
N ALA A 17 -13.27 -4.72 -0.56
CA ALA A 17 -13.24 -5.13 -1.96
C ALA A 17 -14.67 -5.11 -2.49
N ALA A 18 -14.90 -4.36 -3.55
CA ALA A 18 -16.18 -4.32 -4.26
C ALA A 18 -15.97 -4.81 -5.69
N PRO A 19 -16.88 -5.62 -6.24
CA PRO A 19 -16.85 -5.92 -7.67
C PRO A 19 -17.03 -4.61 -8.46
N LYS A 20 -16.22 -4.42 -9.50
CA LYS A 20 -16.36 -3.28 -10.40
C LYS A 20 -17.68 -3.50 -11.16
N ASN A 21 -18.69 -2.67 -10.93
CA ASN A 21 -20.08 -2.89 -11.37
C ASN A 21 -20.31 -2.71 -12.90
N THR A 22 -19.27 -2.94 -13.70
CA THR A 22 -19.31 -2.94 -15.16
C THR A 22 -19.47 -4.37 -15.66
N ALA A 23 -20.55 -4.63 -16.40
CA ALA A 23 -21.02 -5.95 -16.85
C ALA A 23 -20.02 -6.82 -17.67
N SER A 24 -18.79 -6.35 -17.90
CA SER A 24 -17.75 -7.08 -18.64
C SER A 24 -16.39 -7.14 -17.92
N ASP A 25 -16.27 -6.53 -16.74
CA ASP A 25 -15.01 -6.39 -16.02
C ASP A 25 -15.11 -7.16 -14.71
N ALA A 26 -14.59 -8.40 -14.67
CA ALA A 26 -14.56 -9.22 -13.45
C ALA A 26 -13.57 -8.69 -12.38
N SER A 27 -13.02 -7.51 -12.61
CA SER A 27 -12.06 -6.80 -11.78
C SER A 27 -12.70 -6.36 -10.46
N SER A 28 -11.90 -6.34 -9.40
CA SER A 28 -12.33 -5.90 -8.07
C SER A 28 -11.71 -4.54 -7.76
N LEU A 29 -12.54 -3.54 -7.46
CA LEU A 29 -12.06 -2.30 -6.88
C LEU A 29 -11.82 -2.52 -5.39
N ILE A 30 -10.58 -2.34 -4.97
CA ILE A 30 -10.24 -2.37 -3.55
C ILE A 30 -10.06 -0.95 -3.02
N GLU A 31 -10.51 -0.76 -1.80
CA GLU A 31 -10.22 0.41 -0.97
C GLU A 31 -9.58 -0.08 0.33
N VAL A 32 -8.39 0.43 0.59
CA VAL A 32 -7.61 0.09 1.77
C VAL A 32 -7.47 1.33 2.61
N HIS A 33 -7.95 1.28 3.84
CA HIS A 33 -7.70 2.31 4.83
C HIS A 33 -6.49 1.93 5.68
N LEU A 34 -5.58 2.88 5.85
CA LEU A 34 -4.39 2.77 6.65
C LEU A 34 -4.61 3.43 8.03
N SER A 35 -3.78 3.05 9.00
CA SER A 35 -3.79 3.63 10.36
C SER A 35 -3.38 5.10 10.40
N SER A 36 -2.68 5.60 9.37
CA SER A 36 -2.17 6.96 9.28
C SER A 36 -1.96 7.35 7.81
N SER A 37 -1.91 8.65 7.51
CA SER A 37 -1.65 9.12 6.15
C SER A 37 -0.18 8.87 5.78
N PRO A 38 0.11 8.07 4.73
CA PRO A 38 1.48 7.86 4.29
C PRO A 38 2.06 9.12 3.65
N ASP A 39 3.30 9.44 4.02
CA ASP A 39 4.10 10.48 3.38
C ASP A 39 4.44 10.10 1.91
N PRO A 40 4.74 11.08 1.04
CA PRO A 40 5.06 10.84 -0.37
C PRO A 40 6.19 9.81 -0.58
N ARG A 41 7.19 9.81 0.30
CA ARG A 41 8.30 8.84 0.28
C ARG A 41 7.81 7.41 0.51
N TRP A 42 6.94 7.22 1.50
CA TRP A 42 6.35 5.91 1.79
C TRP A 42 5.52 5.44 0.59
N ARG A 43 4.72 6.32 -0.02
CA ARG A 43 3.93 6.01 -1.22
C ARG A 43 4.82 5.57 -2.38
N ALA A 44 5.96 6.23 -2.60
CA ALA A 44 6.93 5.83 -3.63
C ALA A 44 7.54 4.45 -3.33
N CYS A 45 7.94 4.19 -2.08
CA CYS A 45 8.44 2.89 -1.66
C CYS A 45 7.39 1.78 -1.83
N PHE A 46 6.12 2.05 -1.49
CA PHE A 46 5.03 1.10 -1.65
C PHE A 46 4.79 0.76 -3.13
N ASN A 47 4.74 1.77 -4.00
CA ASN A 47 4.65 1.54 -5.45
C ASN A 47 5.84 0.73 -5.98
N PHE A 48 7.05 1.00 -5.49
CA PHE A 48 8.25 0.23 -5.88
C PHE A 48 8.16 -1.24 -5.42
N VAL A 49 7.70 -1.51 -4.20
CA VAL A 49 7.52 -2.89 -3.71
C VAL A 49 6.46 -3.62 -4.53
N LEU A 50 5.36 -2.94 -4.85
CA LEU A 50 4.30 -3.49 -5.71
C LEU A 50 4.79 -3.81 -7.13
N GLN A 51 5.69 -2.99 -7.69
CA GLN A 51 6.29 -3.24 -9.01
C GLN A 51 7.37 -4.32 -8.97
N GLY A 52 8.14 -4.40 -7.88
CA GLY A 52 9.27 -5.31 -7.73
C GLY A 52 8.87 -6.72 -7.35
N ARG A 53 7.74 -6.91 -6.66
CA ARG A 53 7.07 -8.21 -6.66
C ARG A 53 6.38 -8.31 -8.03
N GLU A 54 6.66 -9.34 -8.81
CA GLU A 54 6.01 -9.67 -10.11
C GLU A 54 4.51 -10.04 -9.94
N ILE A 55 3.90 -9.45 -8.95
CA ILE A 55 2.55 -9.60 -8.51
C ILE A 55 1.72 -8.66 -9.37
N ALA A 56 1.42 -9.14 -10.58
CA ALA A 56 0.51 -8.49 -11.52
C ALA A 56 -0.95 -8.58 -11.05
N TYR A 57 -1.25 -8.45 -9.75
CA TYR A 57 -2.63 -8.44 -9.28
C TYR A 57 -3.32 -7.12 -9.63
N LEU A 58 -2.57 -6.03 -9.81
CA LEU A 58 -3.09 -4.69 -10.03
C LEU A 58 -3.20 -4.37 -11.53
N GLN A 59 -4.41 -3.98 -11.97
CA GLN A 59 -4.64 -3.42 -13.31
C GLN A 59 -4.18 -1.97 -13.43
N ASP A 60 -4.21 -1.23 -12.33
CA ASP A 60 -3.88 0.19 -12.27
C ASP A 60 -3.01 0.51 -11.06
N LYS A 61 -2.29 1.62 -11.12
CA LYS A 61 -1.50 2.12 -10.00
C LYS A 61 -2.41 2.50 -8.83
N PRO A 62 -2.05 2.18 -7.58
CA PRO A 62 -2.85 2.58 -6.43
C PRO A 62 -2.94 4.11 -6.32
N VAL A 63 -4.16 4.62 -6.28
CA VAL A 63 -4.45 6.04 -6.07
C VAL A 63 -4.60 6.28 -4.58
N PHE A 64 -3.68 7.06 -4.01
CA PHE A 64 -3.68 7.41 -2.59
C PHE A 64 -4.55 8.63 -2.33
N ASP A 65 -5.51 8.49 -1.41
CA ASP A 65 -6.32 9.58 -0.88
C ASP A 65 -6.12 9.65 0.64
N HIS A 66 -5.40 10.67 1.12
CA HIS A 66 -5.07 10.82 2.54
C HIS A 66 -4.50 9.56 3.21
N ALA A 67 -5.29 8.88 4.04
CA ALA A 67 -4.95 7.66 4.78
C ALA A 67 -5.62 6.42 4.19
N SER A 68 -6.06 6.48 2.95
CA SER A 68 -6.53 5.33 2.19
C SER A 68 -5.89 5.31 0.81
N PHE A 69 -6.00 4.16 0.15
CA PHE A 69 -5.72 4.06 -1.27
C PHE A 69 -6.72 3.15 -1.95
N LYS A 70 -6.98 3.44 -3.22
CA LYS A 70 -7.85 2.68 -4.10
C LYS A 70 -7.03 2.05 -5.20
N ALA A 71 -7.35 0.83 -5.55
CA ALA A 71 -6.70 0.16 -6.67
C ALA A 71 -7.63 -0.86 -7.32
N THR A 72 -7.41 -1.12 -8.60
CA THR A 72 -8.18 -2.16 -9.32
C THR A 72 -7.35 -3.44 -9.36
N LEU A 73 -7.89 -4.53 -8.81
CA LEU A 73 -7.30 -5.85 -8.88
C LEU A 73 -7.93 -6.68 -10.00
N LEU A 74 -7.13 -7.59 -10.56
CA LEU A 74 -7.60 -8.67 -11.42
C LEU A 74 -8.62 -9.58 -10.68
N PRO A 75 -9.56 -10.19 -11.42
CA PRO A 75 -10.50 -11.15 -10.88
C PRO A 75 -9.82 -12.25 -10.07
N GLY A 76 -10.33 -12.56 -8.88
CA GLY A 76 -9.85 -13.66 -8.05
C GLY A 76 -8.61 -13.35 -7.17
N TYR A 77 -7.96 -12.20 -7.35
CA TYR A 77 -6.76 -11.84 -6.58
C TYR A 77 -7.02 -10.96 -5.35
N ALA A 78 -8.28 -10.59 -5.08
CA ALA A 78 -8.63 -9.73 -3.95
C ALA A 78 -8.26 -10.35 -2.60
N ASP A 79 -8.45 -11.66 -2.42
CA ASP A 79 -8.12 -12.34 -1.17
C ASP A 79 -6.60 -12.51 -1.02
N SER A 80 -5.90 -12.95 -2.07
CA SER A 80 -4.44 -13.04 -2.09
C SER A 80 -3.79 -11.69 -1.78
N PHE A 81 -4.26 -10.61 -2.41
CA PHE A 81 -3.78 -9.27 -2.13
C PHE A 81 -4.05 -8.88 -0.68
N ARG A 82 -5.22 -9.18 -0.12
CA ARG A 82 -5.54 -8.91 1.29
C ARG A 82 -4.59 -9.64 2.25
N GLN A 83 -4.22 -10.88 1.95
CA GLN A 83 -3.27 -11.66 2.75
C GLN A 83 -1.85 -11.09 2.67
N GLU A 84 -1.42 -10.60 1.51
CA GLU A 84 -0.07 -10.05 1.31
C GLU A 84 0.05 -8.56 1.67
N LEU A 85 -1.06 -7.84 1.76
CA LEU A 85 -1.09 -6.41 2.08
C LEU A 85 -0.33 -6.02 3.37
N PRO A 86 -0.42 -6.76 4.49
CA PRO A 86 0.39 -6.48 5.68
C PRO A 86 1.89 -6.56 5.41
N GLU A 87 2.34 -7.55 4.63
CA GLU A 87 3.74 -7.70 4.25
C GLU A 87 4.19 -6.57 3.31
N LEU A 88 3.37 -6.19 2.34
CA LEU A 88 3.65 -5.08 1.42
C LEU A 88 3.82 -3.76 2.17
N ILE A 89 2.95 -3.50 3.15
CA ILE A 89 3.03 -2.32 4.02
C ILE A 89 4.27 -2.37 4.92
N ALA A 90 4.60 -3.54 5.48
CA ALA A 90 5.80 -3.71 6.29
C ALA A 90 7.07 -3.46 5.46
N ALA A 91 7.15 -4.01 4.24
CA ALA A 91 8.27 -3.82 3.32
C ALA A 91 8.41 -2.35 2.89
N ALA A 92 7.30 -1.69 2.52
CA ALA A 92 7.29 -0.27 2.17
C ALA A 92 7.75 0.61 3.35
N SER A 93 7.30 0.29 4.56
CA SER A 93 7.69 0.98 5.79
C SER A 93 9.17 0.78 6.10
N ALA A 94 9.69 -0.44 5.94
CA ALA A 94 11.11 -0.76 6.12
C ALA A 94 11.98 0.00 5.12
N LEU A 95 11.60 0.04 3.84
CA LEU A 95 12.30 0.80 2.82
C LEU A 95 12.26 2.30 3.09
N ALA A 96 11.10 2.85 3.44
CA ALA A 96 10.96 4.27 3.77
C ALA A 96 11.87 4.65 4.96
N ARG A 97 11.95 3.80 5.99
CA ARG A 97 12.86 3.98 7.13
C ARG A 97 14.33 3.86 6.72
N ALA A 98 14.70 2.85 5.92
CA ALA A 98 16.06 2.67 5.45
C ALA A 98 16.55 3.87 4.63
N GLN A 99 15.66 4.41 3.79
CA GLN A 99 15.92 5.61 3.00
C GLN A 99 16.11 6.84 3.92
N THR A 100 15.30 7.00 4.98
CA THR A 100 15.46 8.07 5.97
C THR A 100 16.79 7.96 6.74
N ASN A 101 17.16 6.75 7.15
CA ASN A 101 18.44 6.55 7.84
C ASN A 101 19.63 6.83 6.93
N LYS A 102 19.54 6.47 5.64
CA LYS A 102 20.57 6.76 4.64
C LYS A 102 20.75 8.27 4.42
N ASP A 103 19.66 9.03 4.40
CA ASP A 103 19.67 10.49 4.25
C ASP A 103 20.23 11.20 5.49
N ALA A 104 19.87 10.72 6.69
CA ALA A 104 20.38 11.26 7.96
C ALA A 104 21.86 10.93 8.24
N SER A 105 22.43 9.96 7.53
CA SER A 105 23.83 9.55 7.65
C SER A 105 24.75 10.26 6.66
N ARG A 106 24.23 11.25 5.91
CA ARG A 106 24.94 12.01 4.88
C ARG A 106 25.18 13.44 5.31
#